data_AF-A0A7K4AZ09-F1
#
_entry.id   AF-A0A7K4AZ09-F1
#
_cell.length_a   1.000
_cell.length_b   1.000
_cell.length_c   1.000
_cell.angle_alpha   90.00
_cell.angle_beta   90.00
_cell.angle_gamma   90.00
#
_symmetry.space_group_name_H-M   'P 1'
#
loop_
_entity.id
_entity.type
_entity.pdbx_description
1 polymer ?
#
loop_
_entity_poly.entity_id
_entity_poly.type
_entity_poly.pdbx_seq_one_letter_code
_entity_poly.pdbx_strand_id
1 'polypeptide(L)'
;RWDGIVPEDPAVLQTLPGIGAATAGSIVVFIYDRPVVFIETNVRRVFIHHFFQDRVGVSDMEIYPVLTRTLDHTHPREWYYSIMDYGTFLAGAIENPNRRSRHYAVQSKFSGSDREIRGRILKVLLAEGPVLGDLIPQKIQSEEERTTRILGQMVNEGLLRRDGVLIRFPDNESRTP
;
A
#
# COMPACT_ATOMS: atom_id res chain seq x y z
N ARG A 1 -6.92 9.60 20.98
CA ARG A 1 -8.05 10.01 20.09
C ARG A 1 -9.03 8.87 19.86
N TRP A 2 -8.58 7.62 19.78
CA TRP A 2 -9.48 6.46 19.58
C TRP A 2 -9.15 5.26 20.49
N ASP A 3 -8.31 5.45 21.52
CA ASP A 3 -7.97 4.45 22.54
C ASP A 3 -7.63 3.04 22.00
N GLY A 4 -6.91 3.00 20.87
CA GLY A 4 -6.50 1.76 20.20
C GLY A 4 -7.56 1.12 19.30
N ILE A 5 -8.78 1.66 19.27
CA ILE A 5 -9.88 1.18 18.45
C ILE A 5 -9.84 1.86 17.08
N VAL A 6 -9.92 1.06 16.00
CA VAL A 6 -9.94 1.58 14.63
C VAL A 6 -11.34 2.12 14.31
N PRO A 7 -11.52 3.35 13.81
CA PRO A 7 -12.86 3.85 13.46
C PRO A 7 -13.57 2.97 12.41
N GLU A 8 -14.86 2.71 12.61
CA GLU A 8 -15.71 1.89 11.70
C GLU A 8 -16.29 2.69 10.51
N ASP A 9 -16.16 4.02 10.55
CA ASP A 9 -16.64 4.91 9.50
C ASP A 9 -15.52 5.22 8.49
N PRO A 10 -15.67 4.85 7.21
CA PRO A 10 -14.70 5.20 6.17
C PRO A 10 -14.43 6.70 6.04
N ALA A 11 -15.40 7.56 6.33
CA ALA A 11 -15.22 9.01 6.27
C ALA A 11 -14.28 9.50 7.38
N VAL A 12 -14.38 8.93 8.59
CA VAL A 12 -13.47 9.22 9.70
C VAL A 12 -12.06 8.71 9.38
N LEU A 13 -11.94 7.50 8.87
CA LEU A 13 -10.65 6.92 8.47
C LEU A 13 -9.93 7.76 7.41
N GLN A 14 -10.66 8.32 6.44
CA GLN A 14 -10.10 9.20 5.41
C GLN A 14 -9.51 10.51 5.95
N THR A 15 -9.86 10.91 7.18
CA THR A 15 -9.22 12.07 7.84
C THR A 15 -7.82 11.78 8.35
N LEU A 16 -7.40 10.50 8.38
CA LEU A 16 -6.09 10.09 8.86
C LEU A 16 -5.02 10.28 7.78
N PRO A 17 -3.81 10.77 8.14
CA PRO A 17 -2.72 10.92 7.18
C PRO A 17 -2.38 9.60 6.47
N GLY A 18 -2.34 9.64 5.13
CA GLY A 18 -2.00 8.48 4.31
C GLY A 18 -3.14 7.48 4.06
N ILE A 19 -4.35 7.72 4.59
CA ILE A 19 -5.51 6.86 4.38
C ILE A 19 -6.44 7.48 3.34
N GLY A 20 -6.40 6.96 2.11
CA GLY A 20 -7.34 7.33 1.05
C GLY A 20 -8.63 6.50 1.07
N ALA A 21 -9.60 6.85 0.21
CA ALA A 21 -10.91 6.20 0.14
C ALA A 21 -10.83 4.66 -0.02
N ALA A 22 -9.94 4.16 -0.88
CA ALA A 22 -9.77 2.72 -1.08
C ALA A 22 -9.29 2.01 0.20
N THR A 23 -8.32 2.60 0.90
CA THR A 23 -7.79 2.06 2.17
C THR A 23 -8.81 2.14 3.30
N ALA A 24 -9.54 3.25 3.39
CA ALA A 24 -10.59 3.39 4.39
C ALA A 24 -11.70 2.35 4.19
N GLY A 25 -12.14 2.14 2.95
CA GLY A 25 -13.13 1.10 2.63
C GLY A 25 -12.61 -0.31 2.93
N SER A 26 -11.36 -0.61 2.56
CA SER A 26 -10.79 -1.94 2.82
C SER A 26 -10.64 -2.25 4.30
N ILE A 27 -10.24 -1.27 5.13
CA ILE A 27 -10.21 -1.41 6.59
C ILE A 27 -11.59 -1.81 7.11
N VAL A 28 -12.63 -1.12 6.66
CA VAL A 28 -14.00 -1.37 7.13
C VAL A 28 -14.54 -2.73 6.70
N VAL A 29 -14.27 -3.15 5.46
CA VAL A 29 -14.61 -4.50 4.99
C VAL A 29 -13.86 -5.56 5.80
N PHE A 30 -12.53 -5.47 5.91
CA PHE A 30 -11.74 -6.56 6.47
C PHE A 30 -11.82 -6.65 8.00
N ILE A 31 -11.88 -5.53 8.71
CA ILE A 31 -11.98 -5.56 10.16
C ILE A 31 -13.42 -5.82 10.61
N TYR A 32 -14.39 -5.11 10.01
CA TYR A 32 -15.77 -5.06 10.52
C TYR A 32 -16.78 -5.85 9.70
N ASP A 33 -16.37 -6.51 8.62
CA ASP A 33 -17.25 -7.29 7.71
C ASP A 33 -18.45 -6.48 7.18
N ARG A 34 -18.23 -5.18 6.96
CA ARG A 34 -19.28 -4.28 6.46
C ARG A 34 -19.21 -4.17 4.94
N PRO A 35 -20.35 -4.09 4.23
CA PRO A 35 -20.38 -4.05 2.76
C PRO A 35 -20.07 -2.65 2.23
N VAL A 36 -18.81 -2.24 2.37
CA VAL A 36 -18.29 -0.96 1.86
C VAL A 36 -17.56 -1.20 0.54
N VAL A 37 -17.92 -0.42 -0.48
CA VAL A 37 -17.29 -0.51 -1.79
C VAL A 37 -15.91 0.16 -1.77
N PHE A 38 -14.88 -0.60 -2.11
CA PHE A 38 -13.55 -0.08 -2.43
C PHE A 38 -12.96 -0.77 -3.66
N ILE A 39 -12.11 -0.05 -4.39
CA ILE A 39 -11.43 -0.55 -5.61
C ILE A 39 -9.92 -0.54 -5.36
N GLU A 40 -9.33 -1.73 -5.30
CA GLU A 40 -7.88 -1.90 -5.37
C GLU A 40 -7.47 -2.56 -6.70
N THR A 41 -6.18 -2.87 -6.86
CA THR A 41 -5.59 -3.37 -8.10
C THR A 41 -6.19 -4.70 -8.60
N ASN A 42 -6.43 -5.68 -7.73
CA ASN A 42 -6.97 -6.98 -8.12
C ASN A 42 -8.47 -6.91 -8.41
N VAL A 43 -9.25 -6.23 -7.59
CA VAL A 43 -10.68 -5.91 -7.84
C VAL A 43 -10.80 -5.22 -9.19
N ARG A 44 -10.04 -4.14 -9.44
CA ARG A 44 -10.04 -3.44 -10.72
C ARG A 44 -9.76 -4.39 -11.90
N ARG A 45 -8.83 -5.32 -11.73
CA ARG A 45 -8.46 -6.30 -12.75
C ARG A 45 -9.64 -7.20 -13.13
N VAL A 46 -10.33 -7.75 -12.13
CA VAL A 46 -11.50 -8.62 -12.32
C VAL A 46 -12.60 -7.87 -13.07
N PHE A 47 -12.92 -6.65 -12.62
CA PHE A 47 -14.01 -5.90 -13.23
C PHE A 47 -13.70 -5.45 -14.65
N ILE A 48 -12.46 -4.99 -14.91
CA ILE A 48 -12.03 -4.66 -16.28
C ILE A 48 -12.05 -5.90 -17.17
N HIS A 49 -11.68 -7.07 -16.66
CA HIS A 49 -11.68 -8.31 -17.42
C HIS A 49 -13.09 -8.76 -17.83
N HIS A 50 -14.08 -8.68 -16.93
CA HIS A 50 -15.42 -9.21 -17.20
C HIS A 50 -16.39 -8.21 -17.81
N PHE A 51 -16.30 -6.93 -17.43
CA PHE A 51 -17.33 -5.94 -17.79
C PHE A 51 -16.86 -4.89 -18.80
N PHE A 52 -15.56 -4.84 -19.09
CA PHE A 52 -14.96 -3.80 -19.95
C PHE A 52 -13.97 -4.37 -20.97
N GLN A 53 -14.30 -5.53 -21.55
CA GLN A 53 -13.44 -6.31 -22.45
C GLN A 53 -12.95 -5.57 -23.70
N ASP A 54 -13.67 -4.56 -24.18
CA ASP A 54 -13.30 -3.83 -25.40
C ASP A 54 -13.02 -2.35 -25.14
N ARG A 55 -12.79 -1.99 -23.87
CA ARG A 55 -12.64 -0.59 -23.44
C ARG A 55 -11.24 -0.31 -22.93
N VAL A 56 -10.73 0.87 -23.29
CA VAL A 56 -9.46 1.43 -22.78
C VAL A 56 -9.72 2.72 -22.01
N GLY A 57 -8.85 3.06 -21.06
CA GLY A 57 -9.01 4.25 -20.23
C GLY A 57 -10.18 4.16 -19.24
N VAL A 58 -10.55 2.94 -18.84
CA VAL A 58 -11.65 2.66 -17.89
C VAL A 58 -11.31 3.31 -16.55
N SER A 59 -12.19 4.19 -16.08
CA SER A 59 -12.03 4.90 -14.81
C SER A 59 -12.68 4.14 -13.66
N ASP A 60 -12.21 4.39 -12.43
CA ASP A 60 -12.83 3.80 -11.24
C ASP A 60 -14.31 4.24 -11.09
N MET A 61 -14.68 5.43 -11.59
CA MET A 61 -16.07 5.91 -11.66
C MET A 61 -16.98 5.03 -12.53
N GLU A 62 -16.44 4.37 -13.55
CA GLU A 62 -17.20 3.42 -14.38
C GLU A 62 -17.31 2.05 -13.73
N ILE A 63 -16.28 1.64 -12.98
CA ILE A 63 -16.25 0.36 -12.27
C ILE A 63 -17.17 0.40 -11.05
N TYR A 64 -17.23 1.52 -10.34
CA TYR A 64 -17.93 1.67 -9.06
C TYR A 64 -19.40 1.21 -9.09
N PRO A 65 -20.23 1.57 -10.09
CA PRO A 65 -21.63 1.12 -10.14
C PRO A 65 -21.79 -0.37 -10.44
N VAL A 66 -20.85 -0.99 -11.16
CA VAL A 66 -20.87 -2.44 -11.42
C VAL A 66 -20.46 -3.20 -10.17
N LEU A 67 -19.39 -2.74 -9.51
CA LEU A 67 -18.93 -3.27 -8.24
C LEU A 67 -20.01 -3.18 -7.16
N THR A 68 -20.65 -2.02 -7.00
CA THR A 68 -21.73 -1.82 -6.03
C THR A 68 -22.88 -2.81 -6.22
N ARG A 69 -23.25 -3.14 -7.47
CA ARG A 69 -24.35 -4.08 -7.76
C ARG A 69 -23.98 -5.55 -7.59
N THR A 70 -22.70 -5.87 -7.55
CA THR A 70 -22.19 -7.26 -7.47
C THR A 70 -21.65 -7.62 -6.10
N LEU A 71 -21.49 -6.63 -5.21
CA LEU A 71 -21.05 -6.81 -3.84
C LEU A 71 -22.04 -7.70 -3.07
N ASP A 72 -21.50 -8.72 -2.40
CA ASP A 72 -22.27 -9.49 -1.43
C ASP A 72 -22.45 -8.66 -0.14
N HIS A 73 -23.71 -8.36 0.21
CA HIS A 73 -24.07 -7.63 1.42
C HIS A 73 -24.15 -8.51 2.67
N THR A 74 -24.05 -9.82 2.52
CA THR A 74 -24.12 -10.82 3.60
C THR A 74 -22.74 -11.20 4.09
N HIS A 75 -21.80 -11.48 3.17
CA HIS A 75 -20.43 -11.89 3.48
C HIS A 75 -19.39 -11.05 2.70
N PRO A 76 -19.35 -9.72 2.88
CA PRO A 76 -18.52 -8.84 2.07
C PRO A 76 -17.02 -9.14 2.21
N ARG A 77 -16.54 -9.52 3.40
CA ARG A 77 -15.12 -9.88 3.59
C ARG A 77 -14.70 -11.07 2.74
N GLU A 78 -15.47 -12.16 2.81
CA GLU A 78 -15.20 -13.40 2.07
C GLU A 78 -15.33 -13.18 0.55
N TRP A 79 -16.33 -12.40 0.15
CA TRP A 79 -16.50 -11.98 -1.23
C TRP A 79 -15.28 -11.22 -1.74
N TYR A 80 -14.77 -10.25 -0.98
CA TYR A 80 -13.57 -9.50 -1.36
C TYR A 80 -12.32 -10.38 -1.39
N TYR A 81 -12.14 -11.33 -0.47
CA TYR A 81 -11.05 -12.32 -0.56
C TYR A 81 -11.12 -13.09 -1.88
N SER A 82 -12.29 -13.61 -2.21
CA SER A 82 -12.51 -14.39 -3.44
C SER A 82 -12.21 -13.56 -4.71
N ILE A 83 -12.68 -12.30 -4.76
CA ILE A 83 -12.44 -11.40 -5.89
C ILE A 83 -10.95 -11.05 -6.02
N MET A 84 -10.26 -10.80 -4.91
CA MET A 84 -8.84 -10.45 -4.95
C MET A 84 -7.95 -11.63 -5.31
N ASP A 85 -8.27 -12.84 -4.82
CA ASP A 85 -7.57 -14.06 -5.18
C ASP A 85 -7.74 -14.37 -6.67
N TYR A 86 -8.98 -14.24 -7.16
CA TYR A 86 -9.25 -14.39 -8.59
C TYR A 86 -8.55 -13.32 -9.43
N GLY A 87 -8.53 -12.06 -8.97
CA GLY A 87 -7.76 -11.01 -9.60
C GLY A 87 -6.29 -11.37 -9.68
N THR A 88 -5.68 -11.86 -8.60
CA THR A 88 -4.28 -12.32 -8.59
C THR A 88 -4.04 -13.42 -9.62
N PHE A 89 -4.93 -14.42 -9.67
CA PHE A 89 -4.89 -15.48 -10.69
C PHE A 89 -4.92 -14.92 -12.13
N LEU A 90 -5.82 -13.97 -12.42
CA LEU A 90 -5.91 -13.36 -13.75
C LEU A 90 -4.62 -12.66 -14.19
N ALA A 91 -3.85 -12.09 -13.26
CA ALA A 91 -2.56 -11.46 -13.61
C ALA A 91 -1.52 -12.46 -14.15
N GLY A 92 -1.59 -13.72 -13.73
CA GLY A 92 -0.71 -14.79 -14.20
C GLY A 92 -1.27 -15.56 -15.39
N ALA A 93 -2.60 -15.60 -15.56
CA ALA A 93 -3.26 -16.42 -16.57
C ALA A 93 -3.41 -15.72 -17.93
N ILE A 94 -3.57 -14.39 -17.95
CA ILE A 94 -3.86 -13.62 -19.16
C ILE A 94 -3.06 -12.31 -19.21
N GLU A 95 -3.11 -11.62 -20.35
CA GLU A 95 -2.57 -10.26 -20.42
C GLU A 95 -3.28 -9.36 -19.39
N ASN A 96 -2.50 -8.70 -18.54
CA ASN A 96 -2.99 -7.96 -17.38
C ASN A 96 -4.09 -6.95 -17.77
N PRO A 97 -5.36 -7.21 -17.40
CA PRO A 97 -6.49 -6.34 -17.73
C PRO A 97 -6.32 -4.90 -17.26
N ASN A 98 -5.57 -4.68 -16.17
CA ASN A 98 -5.32 -3.35 -15.63
C ASN A 98 -4.61 -2.42 -16.61
N ARG A 99 -3.94 -2.92 -17.67
CA ARG A 99 -3.35 -2.06 -18.73
C ARG A 99 -4.39 -1.13 -19.37
N ARG A 100 -5.67 -1.46 -19.28
CA ARG A 100 -6.80 -0.68 -19.80
C ARG A 100 -7.40 0.29 -18.78
N SER A 101 -6.92 0.30 -17.54
CA SER A 101 -7.33 1.27 -16.53
C SER A 101 -6.76 2.66 -16.86
N ARG A 102 -7.55 3.71 -16.61
CA ARG A 102 -7.08 5.10 -16.63
C ARG A 102 -5.97 5.35 -15.60
N HIS A 103 -5.98 4.60 -14.50
CA HIS A 103 -5.02 4.70 -13.40
C HIS A 103 -3.81 3.77 -13.60
N TYR A 104 -3.66 3.14 -14.77
CA TYR A 104 -2.56 2.22 -15.00
C TYR A 104 -1.22 2.97 -15.06
N ALA A 105 -0.38 2.72 -14.06
CA ALA A 105 1.02 3.10 -14.07
C ALA A 105 1.86 1.83 -14.01
N VAL A 106 2.85 1.72 -14.89
CA VAL A 106 3.84 0.63 -14.81
C VAL A 106 4.68 0.88 -13.56
N GLN A 107 4.55 -0.01 -12.58
CA GLN A 107 5.45 0.04 -11.43
C GLN A 107 6.88 -0.21 -11.92
N SER A 108 7.80 0.71 -11.62
CA SER A 108 9.22 0.54 -11.95
C SER A 108 9.77 -0.75 -11.32
N LYS A 109 10.77 -1.37 -11.96
CA LYS A 109 11.39 -2.60 -11.44
C LYS A 109 11.81 -2.40 -9.99
N PHE A 110 11.68 -3.45 -9.16
CA PHE A 110 12.13 -3.38 -7.78
C PHE A 110 13.64 -3.20 -7.71
N SER A 111 14.38 -3.99 -8.50
CA SER A 111 15.83 -3.83 -8.61
C SER A 111 16.19 -2.45 -9.18
N GLY A 112 17.11 -1.78 -8.49
CA GLY A 112 17.58 -0.44 -8.81
C GLY A 112 16.67 0.70 -8.34
N SER A 113 15.58 0.42 -7.61
CA SER A 113 14.60 1.44 -7.19
C SER A 113 14.82 1.97 -5.77
N ASP A 114 14.26 3.15 -5.47
CA ASP A 114 14.37 3.77 -4.13
C ASP A 114 13.77 2.87 -3.04
N ARG A 115 12.70 2.11 -3.35
CA ARG A 115 12.10 1.13 -2.42
C ARG A 115 13.05 -0.01 -2.04
N GLU A 116 13.93 -0.44 -2.96
CA GLU A 116 14.95 -1.45 -2.66
C GLU A 116 16.00 -0.92 -1.69
N ILE A 117 16.50 0.29 -1.93
CA ILE A 117 17.46 0.95 -1.03
C ILE A 117 16.86 1.13 0.36
N ARG A 118 15.63 1.65 0.46
CA ARG A 118 14.90 1.76 1.73
C ARG A 118 14.83 0.43 2.46
N GLY A 119 14.48 -0.65 1.75
CA GLY A 119 14.43 -2.00 2.32
C GLY A 119 15.79 -2.48 2.85
N ARG A 120 16.89 -2.18 2.15
CA ARG A 120 18.25 -2.50 2.61
C ARG A 120 18.67 -1.69 3.84
N ILE A 121 18.33 -0.39 3.89
CA ILE A 121 18.55 0.45 5.08
C ILE A 121 17.82 -0.14 6.28
N LEU A 122 16.53 -0.47 6.14
CA LEU A 122 15.74 -1.08 7.19
C LEU A 122 16.36 -2.40 7.67
N LYS A 123 16.83 -3.24 6.75
CA LYS A 123 17.52 -4.50 7.10
C LYS A 123 18.78 -4.28 7.93
N VAL A 124 19.61 -3.30 7.58
CA VAL A 124 20.81 -2.94 8.36
C VAL A 124 20.43 -2.50 9.78
N LEU A 125 19.46 -1.60 9.91
CA LEU A 125 19.02 -1.10 11.22
C LEU A 125 18.34 -2.18 12.07
N LEU A 126 17.62 -3.12 11.45
CA LEU A 126 17.03 -4.27 12.15
C LEU A 126 18.10 -5.25 12.66
N ALA A 127 19.21 -5.39 11.93
CA ALA A 127 20.29 -6.32 12.29
C ALA A 127 21.28 -5.72 13.30
N GLU A 128 21.59 -4.43 13.18
CA GLU A 128 22.68 -3.79 13.92
C GLU A 128 22.19 -2.76 14.96
N GLY A 129 20.90 -2.41 14.95
CA GLY A 129 20.37 -1.33 15.77
C GLY A 129 20.73 0.05 15.20
N PRO A 130 20.91 1.08 16.05
CA PRO A 130 21.34 2.42 15.62
C PRO A 130 22.69 2.39 14.89
N VAL A 131 22.77 3.00 13.70
CA VAL A 131 23.97 3.02 12.85
C VAL A 131 24.35 4.45 12.49
N LEU A 132 25.65 4.76 12.42
CA LEU A 132 26.14 6.04 11.92
C LEU A 132 25.66 6.27 10.48
N GLY A 133 24.98 7.39 10.23
CA GLY A 133 24.35 7.69 8.95
C GLY A 133 25.31 7.57 7.76
N ASP A 134 26.53 8.07 7.92
CA ASP A 134 27.57 8.10 6.88
C ASP A 134 28.13 6.70 6.55
N LEU A 135 27.94 5.71 7.45
CA LEU A 135 28.33 4.33 7.20
C LEU A 135 27.27 3.52 6.47
N ILE A 136 26.02 3.99 6.42
CA ILE A 136 24.91 3.27 5.79
C ILE A 136 25.16 3.02 4.30
N PRO A 137 25.58 4.00 3.47
CA PRO A 137 25.84 3.76 2.04
C PRO A 137 26.84 2.63 1.79
N GLN A 138 27.91 2.57 2.59
CA GLN A 138 28.94 1.53 2.53
C GLN A 138 28.38 0.17 2.93
N LYS A 139 27.65 0.12 4.05
CA LYS A 139 27.04 -1.12 4.57
C LYS A 139 26.05 -1.74 3.61
N ILE A 140 25.23 -0.92 2.96
CA ILE A 140 24.28 -1.45 2.00
C ILE A 140 24.95 -1.74 0.65
N GLN A 141 26.10 -1.13 0.32
CA GLN A 141 26.70 -1.11 -1.02
C GLN A 141 25.80 -0.36 -2.01
N SER A 142 25.55 0.91 -1.74
CA SER A 142 24.78 1.82 -2.60
C SER A 142 25.53 3.14 -2.78
N GLU A 143 25.18 3.86 -3.84
CA GLU A 143 25.63 5.21 -4.10
C GLU A 143 25.32 6.16 -2.93
N GLU A 144 26.31 6.95 -2.52
CA GLU A 144 26.27 7.79 -1.33
C GLU A 144 25.20 8.89 -1.41
N GLU A 145 25.22 9.73 -2.45
CA GLU A 145 24.27 10.85 -2.61
C GLU A 145 22.82 10.35 -2.62
N ARG A 146 22.55 9.30 -3.41
CA ARG A 146 21.23 8.68 -3.49
C ARG A 146 20.78 8.10 -2.15
N THR A 147 21.66 7.42 -1.43
CA THR A 147 21.33 6.83 -0.12
C THR A 147 21.06 7.91 0.92
N THR A 148 21.86 8.96 0.94
CA THR A 148 21.70 10.10 1.85
C THR A 148 20.38 10.84 1.59
N ARG A 149 20.00 11.05 0.33
CA ARG A 149 18.69 11.59 -0.04
C ARG A 149 17.55 10.71 0.48
N ILE A 150 17.62 9.40 0.27
CA ILE A 150 16.59 8.45 0.70
C ILE A 150 16.49 8.39 2.23
N LEU A 151 17.63 8.41 2.94
CA LEU A 151 17.65 8.48 4.40
C LEU A 151 16.93 9.75 4.91
N GLY A 152 17.20 10.90 4.29
CA GLY A 152 16.50 12.15 4.60
C GLY A 152 14.99 12.04 4.39
N GLN A 153 14.55 11.40 3.30
CA GLN A 153 13.12 11.14 3.04
C GLN A 153 12.52 10.24 4.13
N MET A 154 13.18 9.13 4.48
CA MET A 154 12.70 8.21 5.52
C MET A 154 12.61 8.87 6.90
N VAL A 155 13.51 9.80 7.22
CA VAL A 155 13.46 10.59 8.44
C VAL A 155 12.29 11.58 8.42
N ASN A 156 12.09 12.29 7.30
CA ASN A 156 10.97 13.24 7.14
C ASN A 156 9.60 12.55 7.19
N GLU A 157 9.52 11.32 6.70
CA GLU A 157 8.32 10.49 6.77
C GLU A 157 8.08 9.90 8.18
N GLY A 158 9.01 10.11 9.11
CA GLY A 158 8.93 9.58 10.48
C GLY A 158 9.19 8.07 10.59
N LEU A 159 9.64 7.41 9.52
CA LEU A 159 9.99 6.00 9.53
C LEU A 159 11.29 5.74 10.30
N LEU A 160 12.20 6.71 10.27
CA LEU A 160 13.49 6.71 10.98
C LEU A 160 13.66 8.02 11.78
N ARG A 161 14.56 8.01 12.76
CA ARG A 161 15.00 9.23 13.46
C ARG A 161 16.52 9.39 13.32
N ARG A 162 16.94 10.66 13.25
CA ARG A 162 18.34 11.06 13.37
C ARG A 162 18.60 11.54 14.79
N ASP A 163 19.59 10.94 15.43
CA ASP A 163 20.02 11.21 16.81
C ASP A 163 21.50 11.57 16.78
N GLY A 164 21.78 12.87 16.65
CA GLY A 164 23.11 13.35 16.26
C GLY A 164 23.53 12.77 14.90
N VAL A 165 24.56 11.94 14.92
CA VAL A 165 25.12 11.24 13.74
C VAL A 165 24.52 9.85 13.51
N LEU A 166 23.75 9.34 14.47
CA LEU A 166 23.12 8.03 14.39
C LEU A 166 21.77 8.10 13.68
N ILE A 167 21.46 7.07 12.93
CA ILE A 167 20.14 6.78 12.37
C ILE A 167 19.59 5.57 13.12
N ARG A 168 18.34 5.68 13.58
CA ARG A 168 17.65 4.64 14.35
C ARG A 168 16.17 4.59 14.03
N PHE A 169 15.49 3.53 14.48
CA PHE A 169 14.04 3.53 14.52
C PHE A 169 13.52 4.53 15.56
N PRO A 170 12.33 5.14 15.35
CA PRO A 170 11.66 5.92 16.38
C PRO A 170 11.44 5.08 17.64
N ASP A 171 11.48 5.72 18.81
CA ASP A 171 11.19 5.06 20.07
C ASP A 171 9.75 4.53 20.10
N ASN A 172 9.58 3.32 20.62
CA ASN A 172 8.30 2.60 20.70
C ASN A 172 7.40 3.16 21.83
N GLU A 173 7.24 4.48 21.95
CA GLU A 173 6.45 5.10 23.02
C GLU A 173 4.92 4.90 22.88
N SER A 174 4.46 4.16 21.87
CA SER A 174 3.03 3.99 21.55
C SER A 174 2.55 2.55 21.35
N ARG A 175 3.33 1.55 21.73
CA ARG A 175 2.79 0.19 21.99
C ARG A 175 2.62 0.01 23.49
N THR A 176 1.52 0.55 24.03
CA THR A 176 0.97 -0.02 25.26
C THR A 176 0.60 -1.47 24.95
N PRO A 177 1.05 -2.46 25.75
CA PRO A 177 0.59 -3.84 25.60
C PRO A 177 -0.92 -3.97 25.77
#